data_AF-A0A7J4G5Y6-F1
#
_entry.id   AF-A0A7J4G5Y6-F1
#
_cell.length_a   1.000
_cell.length_b   1.000
_cell.length_c   1.000
_cell.angle_alpha   90.00
_cell.angle_beta   90.00
_cell.angle_gamma   90.00
#
_symmetry.space_group_name_H-M   'P 1'
#
loop_
_entity.id
_entity.type
_entity.pdbx_description
1 polymer ?
#
loop_
_entity_poly.entity_id
_entity_poly.type
_entity_poly.pdbx_seq_one_letter_code
_entity_poly.pdbx_strand_id
1 'polypeptide(L)'
;MVSKRNGTKTSSFGSPGRMNHDSSKFYNSRLYDDLQTEKKGVKFIENKIPEKNINKIFCKSSERMEELPDNSIHLIVTSPPYNVGKEYDENLSLQEYRNFLIRVWKEVYRVLVPGGRVCINVANLGRKPYIPLHAFIIEDMQKIGFLMRGEIIWNKASTASPSTAWGSWLSAKNPVLRDIHEYILVFSKDTFTRANHNNERATMNRDEFLELTKSIWTFGAEYAKKVGHPAPFPVELPLRCIKLYTFENDIVLDPFIGSGTTAVAAILSNRKFVGYDTEEEYVKLAEKRINETMDKLKQKKITEMMESN
;
A
#
# COMPACT_ATOMS: atom_id res chain seq x y z
N MET A 1 -44.42 -12.40 -6.06
CA MET A 1 -43.46 -12.75 -7.13
C MET A 1 -42.71 -11.49 -7.54
N VAL A 2 -41.48 -11.31 -7.08
CA VAL A 2 -40.64 -10.17 -7.48
C VAL A 2 -39.81 -10.60 -8.69
N SER A 3 -40.06 -9.99 -9.85
CA SER A 3 -39.33 -10.31 -11.08
C SER A 3 -37.85 -9.93 -10.91
N LYS A 4 -36.94 -10.91 -11.01
CA LYS A 4 -35.51 -10.66 -11.19
C LYS A 4 -35.31 -9.83 -12.47
N ARG A 5 -34.79 -8.61 -12.35
CA ARG A 5 -34.35 -7.82 -13.50
C ARG A 5 -33.17 -8.53 -14.17
N ASN A 6 -33.33 -8.91 -15.43
CA ASN A 6 -32.29 -9.51 -16.25
C ASN A 6 -31.13 -8.50 -16.46
N GLY A 7 -29.90 -8.90 -16.10
CA GLY A 7 -28.69 -8.13 -16.35
C GLY A 7 -28.31 -8.09 -17.83
N THR A 8 -27.44 -7.15 -18.22
CA THR A 8 -26.95 -7.04 -19.60
C THR A 8 -25.74 -7.96 -19.85
N LYS A 9 -25.60 -8.45 -21.09
CA LYS A 9 -24.43 -9.23 -21.56
C LYS A 9 -23.46 -8.32 -22.31
N THR A 10 -22.18 -8.70 -22.37
CA THR A 10 -21.11 -7.96 -23.07
C THR A 10 -21.53 -7.70 -24.53
N SER A 11 -21.72 -6.43 -24.88
CA SER A 11 -21.92 -5.98 -26.26
C SER A 11 -20.56 -5.81 -26.95
N SER A 12 -20.55 -5.78 -28.29
CA SER A 12 -19.34 -5.46 -29.07
C SER A 12 -18.80 -4.05 -28.86
N PHE A 13 -19.57 -3.15 -28.24
CA PHE A 13 -19.26 -1.71 -28.12
C PHE A 13 -19.36 -1.15 -26.69
N GLY A 14 -19.39 -2.01 -25.66
CA GLY A 14 -19.52 -1.58 -24.26
C GLY A 14 -20.96 -1.20 -23.87
N SER A 15 -21.26 -1.24 -22.57
CA SER A 15 -22.59 -0.95 -22.02
C SER A 15 -22.60 0.45 -21.40
N PRO A 16 -23.49 1.37 -21.82
CA PRO A 16 -23.48 2.79 -21.41
C PRO A 16 -24.20 3.03 -20.06
N GLY A 17 -23.94 2.20 -19.04
CA GLY A 17 -24.56 2.41 -17.73
C GLY A 17 -24.18 1.40 -16.66
N ARG A 18 -24.19 1.84 -15.40
CA ARG A 18 -24.03 1.00 -14.19
C ARG A 18 -25.27 0.12 -14.01
N MET A 19 -25.30 -1.01 -14.72
CA MET A 19 -26.16 -2.15 -14.43
C MET A 19 -25.30 -3.34 -14.05
N ASN A 20 -25.81 -4.26 -13.23
CA ASN A 20 -25.15 -5.55 -13.01
C ASN A 20 -24.94 -6.23 -14.36
N HIS A 21 -23.67 -6.34 -14.75
CA HIS A 21 -23.23 -6.83 -16.04
C HIS A 21 -22.64 -8.21 -15.84
N ASP A 22 -23.11 -9.19 -16.61
CA ASP A 22 -22.50 -10.51 -16.61
C ASP A 22 -21.20 -10.48 -17.42
N SER A 23 -20.08 -10.32 -16.71
CA SER A 23 -18.73 -10.31 -17.25
C SER A 23 -18.09 -11.70 -17.34
N SER A 24 -18.83 -12.78 -17.04
CA SER A 24 -18.29 -14.15 -17.00
C SER A 24 -17.60 -14.54 -18.31
N LYS A 25 -18.16 -14.16 -19.47
CA LYS A 25 -17.56 -14.47 -20.77
C LYS A 25 -16.17 -13.85 -20.95
N PHE A 26 -15.95 -12.64 -20.42
CA PHE A 26 -14.67 -11.94 -20.52
C PHE A 26 -13.63 -12.58 -19.61
N TYR A 27 -13.99 -12.83 -18.35
CA TYR A 27 -13.08 -13.45 -17.37
C TYR A 27 -12.85 -14.95 -17.61
N ASN A 28 -13.74 -15.64 -18.31
CA ASN A 28 -13.55 -17.03 -18.75
C ASN A 28 -12.89 -17.14 -20.14
N SER A 29 -12.33 -16.04 -20.67
CA SER A 29 -11.60 -16.08 -21.93
C SER A 29 -10.19 -16.62 -21.73
N ARG A 30 -9.59 -17.17 -22.79
CA ARG A 30 -8.23 -17.74 -22.77
C ARG A 30 -7.14 -16.80 -22.28
N LEU A 31 -7.39 -15.49 -22.31
CA LEU A 31 -6.50 -14.48 -21.76
C LEU A 31 -6.22 -14.68 -20.25
N TYR A 32 -7.16 -15.33 -19.54
CA TYR A 32 -7.08 -15.55 -18.10
C TYR A 32 -6.66 -16.97 -17.69
N ASP A 33 -6.42 -17.88 -18.64
CA ASP A 33 -6.16 -19.31 -18.36
C ASP A 33 -4.95 -19.51 -17.44
N ASP A 34 -3.89 -18.72 -17.65
CA ASP A 34 -2.63 -18.81 -16.92
C ASP A 34 -2.52 -17.82 -15.74
N LEU A 35 -3.59 -17.04 -15.49
CA LEU A 35 -3.60 -16.06 -14.41
C LEU A 35 -4.11 -16.68 -13.11
N GLN A 36 -3.50 -16.28 -11.99
CA GLN A 36 -4.05 -16.62 -10.68
C GLN A 36 -5.42 -15.95 -10.51
N THR A 37 -6.45 -16.79 -10.38
CA THR A 37 -7.82 -16.35 -10.11
C THR A 37 -8.14 -16.44 -8.63
N GLU A 38 -9.22 -15.76 -8.21
CA GLU A 38 -9.73 -15.90 -6.84
C GLU A 38 -9.94 -17.38 -6.46
N LYS A 39 -9.55 -17.72 -5.23
CA LYS A 39 -9.89 -19.01 -4.64
C LYS A 39 -11.39 -19.03 -4.33
N LYS A 40 -12.11 -20.08 -4.74
CA LYS A 40 -13.54 -20.25 -4.44
C LYS A 40 -13.75 -20.74 -3.02
N GLY A 41 -14.78 -20.23 -2.34
CA GLY A 41 -15.18 -20.72 -1.01
C GLY A 41 -14.19 -20.40 0.12
N VAL A 42 -13.37 -19.35 -0.05
CA VAL A 42 -12.45 -18.88 0.99
C VAL A 42 -13.24 -18.46 2.22
N LYS A 43 -12.99 -19.13 3.34
CA LYS A 43 -13.53 -18.73 4.64
C LYS A 43 -12.70 -17.56 5.17
N PHE A 44 -13.37 -16.48 5.59
CA PHE A 44 -12.70 -15.41 6.29
C PHE A 44 -12.26 -15.91 7.67
N ILE A 45 -10.99 -15.64 7.99
CA ILE A 45 -10.38 -15.97 9.27
C ILE A 45 -9.60 -14.74 9.69
N GLU A 46 -9.77 -14.34 10.95
CA GLU A 46 -9.06 -13.24 11.58
C GLU A 46 -8.58 -13.69 12.97
N ASN A 47 -7.27 -13.92 13.11
CA ASN A 47 -6.66 -14.29 14.37
C ASN A 47 -6.28 -13.03 15.16
N LYS A 48 -6.51 -13.06 16.48
CA LYS A 48 -6.24 -11.92 17.35
C LYS A 48 -4.74 -11.73 17.60
N ILE A 49 -4.27 -10.50 17.40
CA ILE A 49 -2.93 -10.08 17.82
C ILE A 49 -2.93 -9.85 19.33
N PRO A 50 -1.92 -10.30 20.08
CA PRO A 50 -1.76 -9.92 21.49
C PRO A 50 -1.75 -8.40 21.65
N GLU A 51 -2.53 -7.84 22.58
CA GLU A 51 -2.65 -6.37 22.77
C GLU A 51 -1.29 -5.68 22.95
N LYS A 52 -0.32 -6.33 23.60
CA LYS A 52 1.06 -5.83 23.76
C LYS A 52 1.84 -5.64 22.44
N ASN A 53 1.34 -6.21 21.34
CA ASN A 53 1.94 -6.16 20.01
C ASN A 53 1.18 -5.20 19.07
N ILE A 54 0.06 -4.62 19.51
CA ILE A 54 -0.72 -3.64 18.76
C ILE A 54 -0.18 -2.24 19.04
N ASN A 55 -0.20 -1.35 18.03
CA ASN A 55 0.34 0.01 18.07
C ASN A 55 1.81 0.02 18.48
N LYS A 56 2.57 -0.95 17.96
CA LYS A 56 3.95 -1.21 18.33
C LYS A 56 4.85 -1.21 17.11
N ILE A 57 6.06 -0.69 17.29
CA ILE A 57 7.17 -0.84 16.34
C ILE A 57 8.15 -1.83 16.95
N PHE A 58 8.57 -2.82 16.16
CA PHE A 58 9.59 -3.78 16.53
C PHE A 58 10.91 -3.41 15.86
N CYS A 59 11.96 -3.21 16.67
CA CYS A 59 13.32 -2.97 16.19
C CYS A 59 13.98 -4.29 15.78
N LYS A 60 13.57 -4.87 14.65
CA LYS A 60 14.08 -6.12 14.06
C LYS A 60 13.64 -6.24 12.60
N SER A 61 14.27 -7.17 11.88
CA SER A 61 13.88 -7.54 10.51
C SER A 61 12.44 -8.08 10.45
N SER A 62 11.71 -7.63 9.43
CA SER A 62 10.37 -8.11 9.06
C SER A 62 10.38 -9.42 8.28
N GLU A 63 11.54 -10.02 8.01
CA GLU A 63 11.66 -11.34 7.38
C GLU A 63 11.12 -12.48 8.26
N ARG A 64 10.88 -12.22 9.56
CA ARG A 64 10.22 -13.11 10.52
C ARG A 64 9.36 -12.34 11.52
N MET A 65 8.04 -12.32 11.31
CA MET A 65 7.05 -11.62 12.12
C MET A 65 6.40 -12.57 13.14
N GLU A 66 7.22 -13.20 14.00
CA GLU A 66 6.77 -14.18 15.01
C GLU A 66 5.78 -13.60 16.02
N GLU A 67 5.77 -12.27 16.17
CA GLU A 67 4.84 -11.54 17.04
C GLU A 67 3.42 -11.46 16.48
N LEU A 68 3.24 -11.80 15.20
CA LEU A 68 2.00 -11.70 14.45
C LEU A 68 1.48 -13.09 14.05
N PRO A 69 0.28 -13.48 14.52
CA PRO A 69 -0.39 -14.68 14.04
C PRO A 69 -0.73 -14.60 12.55
N ASP A 70 -0.92 -15.75 11.92
CA ASP A 70 -1.44 -15.84 10.56
C ASP A 70 -2.79 -15.12 10.47
N ASN A 71 -3.13 -14.51 9.34
CA ASN A 71 -4.42 -13.86 9.11
C ASN A 71 -4.84 -12.90 10.25
N SER A 72 -3.99 -11.97 10.66
CA SER A 72 -4.22 -11.02 11.75
C SER A 72 -4.12 -9.55 11.34
N ILE A 73 -3.63 -9.28 10.13
CA ILE A 73 -3.42 -7.94 9.57
C ILE A 73 -4.41 -7.67 8.46
N HIS A 74 -4.88 -6.42 8.38
CA HIS A 74 -5.98 -5.99 7.51
C HIS A 74 -5.48 -5.32 6.22
N LEU A 75 -4.46 -4.48 6.36
CA LEU A 75 -3.84 -3.74 5.28
C LEU A 75 -2.33 -3.65 5.51
N ILE A 76 -1.56 -3.84 4.44
CA ILE A 76 -0.15 -3.46 4.41
C ILE A 76 -0.04 -2.16 3.61
N VAL A 77 0.64 -1.16 4.15
CA VAL A 77 1.09 -0.01 3.36
C VAL A 77 2.57 0.21 3.63
N THR A 78 3.38 0.19 2.58
CA THR A 78 4.83 0.23 2.75
C THR A 78 5.55 0.76 1.53
N SER A 79 6.84 1.03 1.71
CA SER A 79 7.79 1.36 0.66
C SER A 79 9.10 0.66 0.99
N PRO A 80 9.49 -0.43 0.29
CA PRO A 80 10.72 -1.14 0.60
C PRO A 80 11.97 -0.26 0.39
N PRO A 81 13.09 -0.58 1.07
CA PRO A 81 14.38 0.02 0.75
C PRO A 81 14.73 -0.29 -0.71
N TYR A 82 15.37 0.63 -1.43
CA TYR A 82 15.63 0.46 -2.88
C TYR A 82 17.03 -0.08 -3.20
N ASN A 83 17.86 -0.37 -2.18
CA ASN A 83 19.19 -0.97 -2.40
C ASN A 83 20.05 -0.13 -3.37
N VAL A 84 19.99 1.20 -3.22
CA VAL A 84 20.67 2.19 -4.08
C VAL A 84 21.78 2.92 -3.34
N GLY A 85 22.35 2.28 -2.31
CA GLY A 85 23.48 2.81 -1.56
C GLY A 85 23.15 4.01 -0.68
N LYS A 86 21.93 4.08 -0.13
CA LYS A 86 21.66 4.95 1.02
C LYS A 86 22.37 4.38 2.25
N GLU A 87 22.58 5.19 3.29
CA GLU A 87 23.38 4.82 4.48
C GLU A 87 22.94 3.52 5.18
N TYR A 88 21.73 3.03 4.92
CA TYR A 88 21.12 1.81 5.45
C TYR A 88 20.98 0.66 4.42
N ASP A 89 21.36 0.87 3.15
CA ASP A 89 21.23 -0.15 2.11
C ASP A 89 22.46 -1.07 2.10
N GLU A 90 22.24 -2.38 2.08
CA GLU A 90 23.27 -3.37 1.75
C GLU A 90 23.68 -3.27 0.27
N ASN A 91 24.84 -3.80 -0.13
CA ASN A 91 25.27 -3.82 -1.54
C ASN A 91 24.80 -5.10 -2.24
N LEU A 92 23.49 -5.29 -2.36
CA LEU A 92 22.91 -6.50 -2.94
C LEU A 92 22.85 -6.43 -4.47
N SER A 93 23.02 -7.58 -5.13
CA SER A 93 22.58 -7.75 -6.53
C SER A 93 21.05 -7.67 -6.63
N LEU A 94 20.53 -7.44 -7.84
CA LEU A 94 19.09 -7.43 -8.08
C LEU A 94 18.40 -8.73 -7.62
N GLN A 95 19.06 -9.88 -7.81
CA GLN A 95 18.50 -11.17 -7.41
C GLN A 95 18.49 -11.34 -5.88
N GLU A 96 19.56 -10.92 -5.20
CA GLU A 96 19.63 -10.94 -3.73
C GLU A 96 18.60 -10.01 -3.11
N TYR A 97 18.43 -8.80 -3.68
CA TYR A 97 17.40 -7.86 -3.29
C TYR A 97 15.98 -8.44 -3.46
N ARG A 98 15.68 -9.06 -4.61
CA ARG A 98 14.40 -9.74 -4.83
C ARG A 98 14.20 -10.87 -3.82
N ASN A 99 15.22 -11.67 -3.54
CA ASN A 99 15.14 -12.76 -2.57
C ASN A 99 14.87 -12.24 -1.15
N PHE A 100 15.46 -11.11 -0.77
CA PHE A 100 15.16 -10.41 0.48
C PHE A 100 13.68 -10.02 0.55
N LEU A 101 13.18 -9.30 -0.46
CA LEU A 101 11.77 -8.90 -0.52
C LEU A 101 10.83 -10.11 -0.50
N ILE A 102 11.14 -11.20 -1.22
CA ILE A 102 10.34 -12.43 -1.24
C ILE A 102 10.19 -13.01 0.18
N ARG A 103 11.21 -12.95 1.03
CA ARG A 103 11.11 -13.44 2.42
C ARG A 103 10.12 -12.59 3.23
N VAL A 104 10.18 -11.27 3.10
CA VAL A 104 9.21 -10.35 3.73
C VAL A 104 7.81 -10.55 3.17
N TRP A 105 7.65 -10.68 1.85
CA TRP A 105 6.36 -10.88 1.21
C TRP A 105 5.68 -12.20 1.58
N LYS A 106 6.45 -13.24 1.90
CA LYS A 106 5.91 -14.48 2.46
C LYS A 106 5.32 -14.27 3.85
N GLU A 107 5.99 -13.51 4.71
CA GLU A 107 5.44 -13.14 6.02
C GLU A 107 4.21 -12.24 5.87
N VAL A 108 4.24 -11.26 4.97
CA VAL A 108 3.08 -10.43 4.64
C VAL A 108 1.89 -11.28 4.17
N TYR A 109 2.12 -12.27 3.29
CA TYR A 109 1.07 -13.18 2.86
C TYR A 109 0.52 -14.00 4.03
N ARG A 110 1.39 -14.50 4.91
CA ARG A 110 1.00 -15.27 6.10
C ARG A 110 0.10 -14.46 7.04
N VAL A 111 0.51 -13.24 7.41
CA VAL A 111 -0.20 -12.43 8.40
C VAL A 111 -1.43 -11.71 7.84
N LEU A 112 -1.54 -11.50 6.53
CA LEU A 112 -2.69 -10.81 5.94
C LEU A 112 -3.96 -11.68 6.02
N VAL A 113 -5.10 -11.09 6.40
CA VAL A 113 -6.40 -11.77 6.36
C VAL A 113 -6.85 -12.07 4.92
N PRO A 114 -7.67 -13.10 4.68
CA PRO A 114 -8.29 -13.30 3.37
C PRO A 114 -9.08 -12.07 2.92
N GLY A 115 -8.84 -11.61 1.69
CA GLY A 115 -9.40 -10.36 1.16
C GLY A 115 -8.67 -9.09 1.63
N GLY A 116 -7.75 -9.19 2.59
CA GLY A 116 -6.87 -8.09 3.00
C GLY A 116 -6.05 -7.54 1.83
N ARG A 117 -5.52 -6.32 1.98
CA ARG A 117 -4.84 -5.59 0.92
C ARG A 117 -3.38 -5.33 1.22
N VAL A 118 -2.58 -5.25 0.16
CA VAL A 118 -1.19 -4.79 0.21
C VAL A 118 -1.05 -3.63 -0.75
N CYS A 119 -0.55 -2.49 -0.26
CA CYS A 119 -0.18 -1.32 -1.05
C CYS A 119 1.33 -1.11 -0.95
N ILE A 120 2.04 -1.30 -2.06
CA ILE A 120 3.50 -1.17 -2.12
C ILE A 120 3.84 0.06 -2.97
N ASN A 121 4.37 1.10 -2.35
CA ASN A 121 4.97 2.22 -3.07
C ASN A 121 6.35 1.82 -3.61
N VAL A 122 6.57 1.98 -4.90
CA VAL A 122 7.83 1.63 -5.56
C VAL A 122 8.16 2.59 -6.70
N ALA A 123 9.42 3.02 -6.74
CA ALA A 123 10.01 3.71 -7.88
C ALA A 123 10.80 2.72 -8.76
N ASN A 124 10.86 3.01 -10.06
CA ASN A 124 11.81 2.33 -10.93
C ASN A 124 13.20 2.94 -10.81
N LEU A 125 14.22 2.14 -11.05
CA LEU A 125 15.60 2.49 -10.76
C LEU A 125 16.43 2.59 -12.02
N GLY A 126 17.48 3.40 -11.97
CA GLY A 126 18.42 3.55 -13.07
C GLY A 126 17.83 4.24 -14.30
N ARG A 127 18.70 4.42 -15.29
CA ARG A 127 18.38 5.00 -16.61
C ARG A 127 19.06 4.22 -17.73
N LYS A 128 20.25 3.69 -17.44
CA LYS A 128 21.07 2.91 -18.38
C LYS A 128 21.92 1.88 -17.60
N PRO A 129 21.43 0.65 -17.38
CA PRO A 129 20.10 0.15 -17.74
C PRO A 129 18.99 0.74 -16.84
N TYR A 130 17.77 0.67 -17.35
CA TYR A 130 16.55 0.93 -16.57
C TYR A 130 16.09 -0.37 -15.91
N ILE A 131 15.73 -0.29 -14.63
CA ILE A 131 15.30 -1.42 -13.82
C ILE A 131 13.81 -1.20 -13.49
N PRO A 132 12.90 -1.96 -14.13
CA PRO A 132 11.47 -1.86 -13.88
C PRO A 132 11.10 -2.61 -12.59
N LEU A 133 11.51 -2.05 -11.44
CA LEU A 133 11.35 -2.70 -10.14
C LEU A 133 9.91 -3.10 -9.83
N HIS A 134 8.95 -2.24 -10.20
CA HIS A 134 7.52 -2.54 -10.09
C HIS A 134 7.13 -3.89 -10.74
N ALA A 135 7.65 -4.18 -11.94
CA ALA A 135 7.33 -5.40 -12.68
C ALA A 135 7.88 -6.66 -11.98
N PHE A 136 9.11 -6.58 -11.45
CA PHE A 136 9.70 -7.68 -10.69
C PHE A 136 8.94 -7.96 -9.40
N ILE A 137 8.51 -6.92 -8.68
CA ILE A 137 7.69 -7.08 -7.48
C ILE A 137 6.33 -7.68 -7.83
N ILE A 138 5.67 -7.26 -8.92
CA ILE A 138 4.42 -7.87 -9.38
C ILE A 138 4.60 -9.37 -9.62
N GLU A 139 5.65 -9.76 -10.35
CA GLU A 139 5.96 -11.16 -10.64
C GLU A 139 6.17 -11.97 -9.35
N ASP A 140 6.95 -11.44 -8.40
CA ASP A 140 7.26 -12.11 -7.13
C ASP A 140 6.02 -12.26 -6.24
N MET A 141 5.21 -11.21 -6.13
CA MET A 141 3.95 -11.21 -5.38
C MET A 141 2.98 -12.25 -5.96
N GLN A 142 2.84 -12.30 -7.29
CA GLN A 142 2.01 -13.32 -7.96
C GLN A 142 2.55 -14.73 -7.69
N LYS A 143 3.86 -14.97 -7.80
CA LYS A 143 4.44 -16.29 -7.49
C LYS A 143 4.16 -16.76 -6.06
N ILE A 144 4.06 -15.83 -5.10
CA ILE A 144 3.70 -16.15 -3.69
C ILE A 144 2.22 -16.53 -3.55
N GLY A 145 1.34 -16.03 -4.43
CA GLY A 145 -0.10 -16.30 -4.41
C GLY A 145 -0.98 -15.06 -4.24
N PHE A 146 -0.40 -13.86 -4.32
CA PHE A 146 -1.18 -12.63 -4.30
C PHE A 146 -1.93 -12.39 -5.60
N LEU A 147 -3.15 -11.88 -5.47
CA LEU A 147 -3.97 -11.45 -6.59
C LEU A 147 -3.70 -9.96 -6.87
N MET A 148 -3.17 -9.64 -8.05
CA MET A 148 -3.00 -8.26 -8.48
C MET A 148 -4.37 -7.60 -8.67
N ARG A 149 -4.65 -6.55 -7.90
CA ARG A 149 -5.91 -5.79 -8.00
C ARG A 149 -5.79 -4.63 -8.99
N GLY A 150 -4.60 -4.06 -9.10
CA GLY A 150 -4.31 -2.93 -9.98
C GLY A 150 -3.15 -2.11 -9.46
N GLU A 151 -2.85 -1.02 -10.16
CA GLU A 151 -1.81 -0.07 -9.80
C GLU A 151 -2.38 1.35 -9.78
N ILE A 152 -1.84 2.16 -8.89
CA ILE A 152 -2.11 3.60 -8.82
C ILE A 152 -0.80 4.32 -9.14
N ILE A 153 -0.86 5.29 -10.04
CA ILE A 153 0.26 6.16 -10.38
C ILE A 153 0.23 7.36 -9.44
N TRP A 154 1.19 7.43 -8.53
CA TRP A 154 1.40 8.63 -7.74
C TRP A 154 2.23 9.63 -8.55
N ASN A 155 1.55 10.63 -9.08
CA ASN A 155 2.16 11.75 -9.76
C ASN A 155 2.63 12.81 -8.75
N LYS A 156 3.94 13.06 -8.71
CA LYS A 156 4.57 13.99 -7.75
C LYS A 156 4.47 15.47 -8.17
N ALA A 157 3.50 15.82 -9.04
CA ALA A 157 3.47 17.07 -9.78
C ALA A 157 3.36 18.34 -8.90
N SER A 158 4.55 18.92 -8.68
CA SER A 158 4.94 20.31 -8.37
C SER A 158 6.36 20.31 -7.76
N THR A 159 6.89 19.14 -7.39
CA THR A 159 8.23 18.92 -6.80
C THR A 159 9.17 18.12 -7.68
N ALA A 160 8.80 17.83 -8.94
CA ALA A 160 9.72 17.23 -9.90
C ALA A 160 10.90 18.17 -10.12
N SER A 161 12.00 17.90 -9.42
CA SER A 161 13.27 18.60 -9.55
C SER A 161 13.57 18.82 -11.03
N PRO A 162 14.08 19.99 -11.44
CA PRO A 162 14.50 20.28 -12.81
C PRO A 162 15.76 19.46 -13.16
N SER A 163 15.71 18.15 -12.94
CA SER A 163 16.82 17.22 -13.12
C SER A 163 17.40 17.41 -14.49
N THR A 164 18.67 17.79 -14.49
CA THR A 164 19.44 18.15 -15.67
C THR A 164 20.13 16.96 -16.32
N ALA A 165 19.79 15.74 -15.93
CA ALA A 165 20.25 14.51 -16.56
C ALA A 165 19.55 14.27 -17.91
N TRP A 166 19.57 15.26 -18.79
CA TRP A 166 18.86 15.32 -20.07
C TRP A 166 19.40 14.36 -21.14
N GLY A 167 20.32 13.46 -20.78
CA GLY A 167 21.08 12.67 -21.74
C GLY A 167 21.62 13.59 -22.84
N SER A 168 21.12 13.37 -24.07
CA SER A 168 21.32 14.30 -25.17
C SER A 168 20.29 15.43 -25.17
N TRP A 169 20.57 16.52 -24.43
CA TRP A 169 19.73 17.73 -24.40
C TRP A 169 19.33 18.18 -25.81
N LEU A 170 18.02 18.35 -26.05
CA LEU A 170 17.43 18.72 -27.35
C LEU A 170 17.93 17.85 -28.53
N SER A 171 18.24 16.58 -28.27
CA SER A 171 18.75 15.66 -29.27
C SER A 171 18.06 14.31 -29.18
N ALA A 172 17.74 13.73 -30.34
CA ALA A 172 17.16 12.41 -30.46
C ALA A 172 18.18 11.27 -30.26
N LYS A 173 19.46 11.57 -29.98
CA LYS A 173 20.51 10.55 -29.85
C LYS A 173 20.25 9.60 -28.69
N ASN A 174 19.85 10.13 -27.53
CA ASN A 174 19.54 9.37 -26.33
C ASN A 174 18.80 10.26 -25.29
N PRO A 175 17.57 10.71 -25.56
CA PRO A 175 16.77 11.42 -24.57
C PRO A 175 16.42 10.48 -23.41
N VAL A 176 16.52 10.98 -22.18
CA VAL A 176 16.23 10.20 -20.96
C VAL A 176 14.93 10.70 -20.34
N LEU A 177 14.01 9.78 -20.04
CA LEU A 177 12.74 10.13 -19.40
C LEU A 177 12.96 10.62 -17.96
N ARG A 178 12.16 11.62 -17.58
CA ARG A 178 12.09 12.13 -16.21
C ARG A 178 11.00 11.37 -15.47
N ASP A 179 11.39 10.56 -14.49
CA ASP A 179 10.41 9.93 -13.60
C ASP A 179 9.78 10.99 -12.70
N ILE A 180 8.52 11.31 -13.00
CA ILE A 180 7.70 12.24 -12.21
C ILE A 180 6.69 11.49 -11.35
N HIS A 181 6.70 10.16 -11.40
CA HIS A 181 5.75 9.31 -10.68
C HIS A 181 6.42 8.14 -9.98
N GLU A 182 5.66 7.54 -9.08
CA GLU A 182 5.92 6.24 -8.48
C GLU A 182 4.68 5.36 -8.61
N TYR A 183 4.85 4.06 -8.45
CA TYR A 183 3.78 3.08 -8.51
C TYR A 183 3.34 2.75 -7.10
N ILE A 184 2.04 2.70 -6.87
CA ILE A 184 1.45 2.06 -5.70
C ILE A 184 0.77 0.79 -6.21
N LEU A 185 1.43 -0.33 -6.02
CA LEU A 185 0.95 -1.63 -6.44
C LEU A 185 -0.06 -2.15 -5.42
N VAL A 186 -1.23 -2.61 -5.87
CA VAL A 186 -2.31 -3.07 -5.00
C VAL A 186 -2.57 -4.55 -5.21
N PHE A 187 -2.42 -5.33 -4.14
CA PHE A 187 -2.66 -6.77 -4.15
C PHE A 187 -3.72 -7.19 -3.13
N SER A 188 -4.27 -8.39 -3.32
CA SER A 188 -5.22 -9.03 -2.41
C SER A 188 -4.79 -10.45 -2.09
N LYS A 189 -5.06 -10.92 -0.87
CA LYS A 189 -4.86 -12.34 -0.52
C LYS A 189 -6.12 -13.14 -0.78
N ASP A 190 -6.00 -14.24 -1.52
CA ASP A 190 -6.99 -15.30 -1.77
C ASP A 190 -8.28 -14.90 -2.52
N THR A 191 -8.86 -13.73 -2.26
CA THR A 191 -10.06 -13.18 -2.90
C THR A 191 -9.95 -11.66 -3.02
N PHE A 192 -10.63 -11.04 -3.99
CA PHE A 192 -10.73 -9.58 -4.07
C PHE A 192 -11.78 -9.02 -3.11
N THR A 193 -12.55 -9.81 -2.38
CA THR A 193 -13.53 -9.28 -1.42
C THR A 193 -13.13 -9.62 0.01
N ARG A 194 -13.18 -8.62 0.90
CA ARG A 194 -12.95 -8.80 2.33
C ARG A 194 -14.27 -8.69 3.09
N ALA A 195 -14.51 -9.61 4.01
CA ALA A 195 -15.67 -9.55 4.89
C ALA A 195 -15.51 -8.42 5.92
N ASN A 196 -16.64 -7.89 6.42
CA ASN A 196 -16.69 -6.94 7.52
C ASN A 196 -17.58 -7.52 8.64
N HIS A 197 -17.09 -8.57 9.32
CA HIS A 197 -17.91 -9.33 10.27
C HIS A 197 -18.30 -8.53 11.51
N ASN A 198 -17.44 -7.62 11.95
CA ASN A 198 -17.71 -6.75 13.10
C ASN A 198 -18.56 -5.53 12.74
N ASN A 199 -18.96 -5.41 11.46
CA ASN A 199 -19.72 -4.28 10.91
C ASN A 199 -19.08 -2.93 11.26
N GLU A 200 -17.74 -2.89 11.22
CA GLU A 200 -16.94 -1.72 11.52
C GLU A 200 -17.21 -0.62 10.50
N ARG A 201 -17.11 0.62 10.94
CA ARG A 201 -17.47 1.78 10.13
C ARG A 201 -16.50 1.98 8.97
N ALA A 202 -17.04 2.15 7.76
CA ALA A 202 -16.31 2.75 6.65
C ALA A 202 -16.27 4.28 6.82
N THR A 203 -15.08 4.88 6.85
CA THR A 203 -14.91 6.30 7.17
C THR A 203 -14.97 7.23 5.96
N MET A 204 -15.07 6.68 4.75
CA MET A 204 -15.01 7.46 3.52
C MET A 204 -16.40 7.95 3.10
N ASN A 205 -16.49 9.19 2.66
CA ASN A 205 -17.70 9.71 2.03
C ASN A 205 -17.72 9.42 0.50
N ARG A 206 -18.84 9.76 -0.16
CA ARG A 206 -19.03 9.49 -1.60
C ARG A 206 -17.99 10.18 -2.49
N ASP A 207 -17.66 11.43 -2.21
CA ASP A 207 -16.79 12.23 -3.08
C ASP A 207 -15.33 11.82 -2.90
N GLU A 208 -14.92 11.56 -1.65
CA GLU A 208 -13.65 10.91 -1.35
C GLU A 208 -13.54 9.56 -2.08
N PHE A 209 -14.59 8.74 -2.10
CA PHE A 209 -14.57 7.45 -2.78
C PHE A 209 -14.38 7.59 -4.28
N LEU A 210 -15.10 8.51 -4.92
CA LEU A 210 -14.94 8.76 -6.36
C LEU A 210 -13.55 9.30 -6.70
N GLU A 211 -12.95 10.11 -5.82
CA GLU A 211 -11.62 10.65 -6.04
C GLU A 211 -10.52 9.59 -5.83
N LEU A 212 -10.56 8.89 -4.71
CA LEU A 212 -9.52 7.93 -4.33
C LEU A 212 -9.53 6.67 -5.19
N THR A 213 -10.65 6.34 -5.84
CA THR A 213 -10.73 5.21 -6.78
C THR A 213 -10.21 5.51 -8.19
N LYS A 214 -9.71 6.73 -8.44
CA LYS A 214 -8.94 7.05 -9.65
C LYS A 214 -7.57 6.39 -9.60
N SER A 215 -7.08 5.95 -10.76
CA SER A 215 -5.77 5.30 -10.91
C SER A 215 -4.59 6.28 -10.92
N ILE A 216 -4.83 7.59 -10.87
CA ILE A 216 -3.77 8.61 -10.80
C ILE A 216 -4.03 9.51 -9.61
N TRP A 217 -3.06 9.60 -8.70
CA TRP A 217 -3.10 10.50 -7.57
C TRP A 217 -2.03 11.56 -7.69
N THR A 218 -2.41 12.83 -7.55
CA THR A 218 -1.48 13.96 -7.68
C THR A 218 -1.33 14.68 -6.35
N PHE A 219 -0.12 14.61 -5.77
CA PHE A 219 0.27 15.34 -4.56
C PHE A 219 1.80 15.35 -4.41
N GLY A 220 2.35 16.34 -3.68
CA GLY A 220 3.80 16.54 -3.53
C GLY A 220 4.49 15.51 -2.62
N ALA A 221 5.80 15.35 -2.81
CA ALA A 221 6.63 14.54 -1.91
C ALA A 221 6.92 15.25 -0.58
N GLU A 222 7.24 14.48 0.47
CA GLU A 222 7.74 15.04 1.74
C GLU A 222 9.24 15.36 1.65
N TYR A 223 9.65 16.43 2.33
CA TYR A 223 11.06 16.84 2.36
C TYR A 223 11.84 16.01 3.40
N ALA A 224 12.76 15.16 2.93
CA ALA A 224 13.60 14.28 3.76
C ALA A 224 14.23 14.97 4.99
N LYS A 225 14.79 16.17 4.82
CA LYS A 225 15.40 16.97 5.90
C LYS A 225 14.43 17.35 7.02
N LYS A 226 13.15 17.55 6.69
CA LYS A 226 12.11 17.92 7.66
C LYS A 226 11.73 16.73 8.54
N VAL A 227 11.78 15.52 7.99
CA VAL A 227 11.39 14.29 8.67
C VAL A 227 12.57 13.66 9.43
N GLY A 228 13.81 13.97 9.04
CA GLY A 228 15.00 13.30 9.59
C GLY A 228 15.19 11.89 9.04
N HIS A 229 14.58 11.61 7.88
CA HIS A 229 14.67 10.33 7.19
C HIS A 229 15.01 10.59 5.72
N PRO A 230 15.90 9.83 5.10
CA PRO A 230 16.39 10.09 3.74
C PRO A 230 15.34 9.86 2.65
N ALA A 231 14.27 9.11 2.93
CA ALA A 231 13.33 8.64 1.91
C ALA A 231 11.85 8.50 2.35
N PRO A 232 11.26 9.38 3.18
CA PRO A 232 9.87 9.21 3.61
C PRO A 232 8.90 9.49 2.44
N PHE A 233 7.94 8.60 2.22
CA PHE A 233 6.74 8.99 1.48
C PHE A 233 5.88 9.93 2.35
N PRO A 234 5.08 10.82 1.73
CA PRO A 234 4.13 11.68 2.43
C PRO A 234 3.03 10.91 3.16
N VAL A 235 2.59 11.43 4.31
CA VAL A 235 1.48 10.88 5.13
C VAL A 235 0.18 10.73 4.34
N GLU A 236 -0.02 11.56 3.32
CA GLU A 236 -1.18 11.49 2.45
C GLU A 236 -1.30 10.14 1.72
N LEU A 237 -0.18 9.53 1.28
CA LEU A 237 -0.20 8.25 0.56
C LEU A 237 -0.82 7.12 1.40
N PRO A 238 -0.31 6.77 2.60
CA PRO A 238 -0.91 5.74 3.42
C PRO A 238 -2.30 6.14 3.90
N LEU A 239 -2.59 7.43 4.14
CA LEU A 239 -3.93 7.86 4.54
C LEU A 239 -4.98 7.53 3.46
N ARG A 240 -4.65 7.76 2.18
CA ARG A 240 -5.51 7.37 1.05
C ARG A 240 -5.72 5.85 0.98
N CYS A 241 -4.65 5.07 1.12
CA CYS A 241 -4.71 3.59 1.14
C CYS A 241 -5.55 3.06 2.31
N ILE A 242 -5.35 3.60 3.51
CA ILE A 242 -6.07 3.22 4.73
C ILE A 242 -7.56 3.52 4.57
N LYS A 243 -7.92 4.72 4.11
CA LYS A 243 -9.32 5.06 3.87
C LYS A 243 -9.99 4.13 2.86
N LEU A 244 -9.30 3.74 1.78
CA LEU A 244 -9.83 2.85 0.73
C LEU A 244 -10.03 1.40 1.17
N TYR A 245 -9.10 0.88 1.97
CA TYR A 245 -8.95 -0.57 2.14
C TYR A 245 -9.12 -1.04 3.58
N THR A 246 -9.53 -0.17 4.51
CA THR A 246 -9.78 -0.54 5.90
C THR A 246 -11.08 0.03 6.46
N PHE A 247 -11.62 -0.63 7.47
CA PHE A 247 -12.64 -0.08 8.36
C PHE A 247 -11.97 0.55 9.60
N GLU A 248 -12.71 1.28 10.43
CA GLU A 248 -12.17 1.72 11.73
C GLU A 248 -11.66 0.52 12.56
N ASN A 249 -10.68 0.77 13.43
CA ASN A 249 -10.05 -0.24 14.30
C ASN A 249 -9.22 -1.33 13.60
N ASP A 250 -9.30 -1.45 12.27
CA ASP A 250 -8.41 -2.32 11.49
C ASP A 250 -6.94 -2.03 11.77
N ILE A 251 -6.11 -3.05 11.55
CA ILE A 251 -4.67 -3.04 11.85
C ILE A 251 -3.88 -2.91 10.55
N VAL A 252 -3.09 -1.84 10.46
CA VAL A 252 -2.22 -1.53 9.32
C VAL A 252 -0.78 -1.94 9.65
N LEU A 253 -0.17 -2.74 8.80
CA LEU A 253 1.23 -3.15 8.95
C LEU A 253 2.12 -2.37 7.97
N ASP A 254 3.27 -1.93 8.47
CA ASP A 254 4.40 -1.49 7.64
C ASP A 254 5.66 -2.33 7.96
N PRO A 255 6.06 -3.27 7.09
CA PRO A 255 7.27 -4.08 7.31
C PRO A 255 8.59 -3.31 7.15
N PHE A 256 8.53 -2.04 6.70
CA PHE A 256 9.68 -1.16 6.47
C PHE A 256 9.34 0.25 7.01
N ILE A 257 9.00 0.32 8.31
CA ILE A 257 8.28 1.48 8.83
C ILE A 257 9.08 2.78 8.84
N GLY A 258 10.42 2.70 8.86
CA GLY A 258 11.33 3.84 8.85
C GLY A 258 10.90 4.89 9.87
N SER A 259 10.69 6.10 9.38
CA SER A 259 10.26 7.24 10.21
C SER A 259 8.82 7.19 10.77
N GLY A 260 8.03 6.13 10.58
CA GLY A 260 6.70 6.01 11.18
C GLY A 260 5.55 6.63 10.40
N THR A 261 5.73 6.98 9.12
CA THR A 261 4.68 7.66 8.33
C THR A 261 3.37 6.85 8.26
N THR A 262 3.45 5.53 8.05
CA THR A 262 2.26 4.66 8.03
C THR A 262 1.54 4.62 9.38
N ALA A 263 2.28 4.53 10.48
CA ALA A 263 1.71 4.56 11.84
C ALA A 263 1.00 5.88 12.13
N VAL A 264 1.62 7.01 11.78
CA VAL A 264 1.01 8.35 11.89
C VAL A 264 -0.30 8.40 11.11
N ALA A 265 -0.33 7.90 9.87
CA ALA A 265 -1.55 7.89 9.05
C ALA A 265 -2.65 6.98 9.63
N ALA A 266 -2.28 5.83 10.20
CA ALA A 266 -3.20 4.94 10.88
C ALA A 266 -3.85 5.62 12.09
N ILE A 267 -3.04 6.25 12.96
CA ILE A 267 -3.52 7.00 14.13
C ILE A 267 -4.48 8.12 13.73
N LEU A 268 -4.10 8.94 12.74
CA LEU A 268 -4.95 10.03 12.23
C LEU A 268 -6.28 9.54 11.64
N SER A 269 -6.34 8.26 11.25
CA SER A 269 -7.52 7.64 10.67
C SER A 269 -8.27 6.73 11.64
N ASN A 270 -7.98 6.75 12.95
CA ASN A 270 -8.55 5.81 13.93
C ASN A 270 -8.35 4.32 13.57
N ARG A 271 -7.19 4.00 13.00
CA ARG A 271 -6.72 2.61 12.79
C ARG A 271 -5.58 2.31 13.75
N LYS A 272 -5.40 1.02 14.00
CA LYS A 272 -4.25 0.49 14.74
C LYS A 272 -3.08 0.26 13.78
N PHE A 273 -1.88 0.15 14.31
CA PHE A 273 -0.71 -0.13 13.48
C PHE A 273 0.23 -1.18 14.09
N VAL A 274 1.04 -1.79 13.24
CA VAL A 274 2.25 -2.53 13.60
C VAL A 274 3.35 -2.15 12.63
N GLY A 275 4.58 -1.99 13.13
CA GLY A 275 5.73 -1.61 12.32
C GLY A 275 6.96 -2.46 12.59
N TYR A 276 7.82 -2.59 11.59
CA TYR A 276 9.14 -3.21 11.72
C TYR A 276 10.19 -2.33 11.06
N ASP A 277 11.31 -2.14 11.74
CA ASP A 277 12.52 -1.53 11.20
C ASP A 277 13.76 -2.14 11.88
N THR A 278 14.87 -2.24 11.18
CA THR A 278 16.13 -2.74 11.75
C THR A 278 16.95 -1.64 12.43
N GLU A 279 16.72 -0.38 12.08
CA GLU A 279 17.49 0.75 12.56
C GLU A 279 16.86 1.38 13.81
N GLU A 280 17.53 1.25 14.95
CA GLU A 280 17.04 1.75 16.24
C GLU A 280 16.74 3.25 16.21
N GLU A 281 17.54 4.03 15.49
CA GLU A 281 17.36 5.47 15.35
C GLU A 281 16.08 5.83 14.58
N TYR A 282 15.71 5.03 13.57
CA TYR A 282 14.44 5.21 12.86
C TYR A 282 13.25 4.79 13.72
N VAL A 283 13.38 3.73 14.52
CA VAL A 283 12.35 3.34 15.49
C VAL A 283 12.10 4.46 16.50
N LYS A 284 13.16 5.02 17.11
CA LYS A 284 13.05 6.16 18.05
C LYS A 284 12.39 7.38 17.40
N LEU A 285 12.78 7.69 16.16
CA LEU A 285 12.19 8.79 15.39
C LEU A 285 10.70 8.56 15.14
N ALA A 286 10.31 7.35 14.76
CA ALA A 286 8.91 6.98 14.53
C ALA A 286 8.08 7.08 15.82
N GLU A 287 8.58 6.54 16.93
CA GLU A 287 7.93 6.63 18.25
C GLU A 287 7.72 8.08 18.68
N LYS A 288 8.73 8.94 18.49
CA LYS A 288 8.60 10.39 18.75
C LYS A 288 7.47 11.00 17.94
N ARG A 289 7.43 10.76 16.61
CA ARG A 289 6.38 11.30 15.72
C ARG A 289 4.99 10.80 16.08
N ILE A 290 4.88 9.53 16.49
CA ILE A 290 3.64 8.91 16.97
C ILE A 290 3.14 9.62 18.22
N ASN A 291 4.01 9.79 19.22
CA ASN A 291 3.65 10.46 20.48
C ASN A 291 3.20 11.91 20.24
N GLU A 292 3.95 12.68 19.44
CA GLU A 292 3.58 14.05 19.06
C GLU A 292 2.22 14.10 18.35
N THR A 293 1.92 13.13 17.48
CA THR A 293 0.63 13.04 16.77
C THR A 293 -0.51 12.74 17.73
N MET A 294 -0.31 11.77 18.64
CA MET A 294 -1.30 11.39 19.66
C MET A 294 -1.60 12.56 20.59
N ASP A 295 -0.59 13.31 21.02
CA ASP A 295 -0.78 14.45 21.91
C ASP A 295 -1.52 15.61 21.22
N LYS A 296 -1.23 15.88 19.94
CA LYS A 296 -2.00 16.85 19.14
C LYS A 296 -3.47 16.44 19.00
N LEU A 297 -3.75 15.14 18.79
CA LEU A 297 -5.13 14.64 18.71
C LEU A 297 -5.87 14.76 20.04
N LYS A 298 -5.19 14.47 21.16
CA LYS A 298 -5.77 14.67 22.51
C LYS A 298 -6.11 16.14 22.75
N GLN A 299 -5.18 17.05 22.46
CA GLN A 299 -5.40 18.49 22.62
C GLN A 299 -6.58 18.96 21.77
N LYS A 300 -6.63 18.57 20.49
CA LYS A 300 -7.74 18.91 19.58
C LYS A 300 -9.08 18.42 20.12
N LYS A 301 -9.16 17.17 20.62
CA LYS A 301 -10.39 16.63 21.23
C LYS A 301 -10.82 17.43 22.47
N ILE A 302 -9.86 17.82 23.32
CA ILE A 302 -10.15 18.66 24.49
C ILE A 302 -10.71 20.02 24.05
N THR A 303 -10.09 20.67 23.05
CA THR A 303 -10.58 21.94 22.51
C THR A 303 -11.99 21.83 21.93
N GLU A 304 -12.26 20.81 21.09
CA GLU A 304 -13.59 20.57 20.51
C GLU A 304 -14.66 20.33 21.60
N MET A 305 -14.32 19.63 22.68
CA MET A 305 -15.22 19.43 23.82
C MET A 305 -15.47 20.71 24.61
N MET A 306 -14.49 21.62 24.69
CA MET A 306 -14.65 22.91 25.37
C MET A 306 -15.47 23.91 24.54
N GLU A 307 -15.38 23.86 23.21
CA GLU A 307 -16.14 24.71 22.29
C GLU A 307 -17.59 24.24 22.06
N SER A 308 -17.90 22.98 22.40
CA SER A 308 -19.23 22.39 22.26
C SER A 308 -20.12 22.55 23.51
N ASN A 309 -19.63 23.23 24.56
CA ASN A 309 -20.35 23.58 25.80
C ASN A 309 -20.63 25.08 25.86
#